data_AF-A0A7X8V359-F1
#
_entry.id   AF-A0A7X8V359-F1
#
_cell.length_a   1.000
_cell.length_b   1.000
_cell.length_c   1.000
_cell.angle_alpha   90.00
_cell.angle_beta   90.00
_cell.angle_gamma   90.00
#
_symmetry.space_group_name_H-M   'P 1'
#
loop_
_entity.id
_entity.type
_entity.pdbx_description
1 polymer ?
#
loop_
_entity_poly.entity_id
_entity_poly.type
_entity_poly.pdbx_seq_one_letter_code
_entity_poly.pdbx_strand_id
1 'polypeptide(L)'
;MAKIFRFSPITRRRIHKFKQLKRAYYSLIILLVTYFISLFANFIANDQPLLVRYEGRYFFPVLRFYDGSHFGLDQATKPNYKELKRSPAFAKGAGNFMVFPLVPYGPNETIRDLPGYPPTPPTAKNILGTDDRGRDIFTRLLYGYRISFSFALLITVCSMTVGVII
;
A
#
# COMPACT_ATOMS: atom_id res chain seq x y z
N MET A 1 -30.81 25.89 -8.94
CA MET A 1 -29.81 24.95 -8.40
C MET A 1 -28.98 25.65 -7.33
N ALA A 2 -29.22 25.36 -6.05
CA ALA A 2 -28.54 26.01 -4.94
C ALA A 2 -27.05 25.62 -4.89
N LYS A 3 -26.15 26.61 -4.95
CA LYS A 3 -24.71 26.42 -4.71
C LYS A 3 -24.50 26.23 -3.21
N ILE A 4 -24.46 24.98 -2.74
CA ILE A 4 -24.42 24.59 -1.32
C ILE A 4 -23.12 25.03 -0.60
N PHE A 5 -22.08 25.50 -1.31
CA PHE A 5 -20.88 26.08 -0.68
C PHE A 5 -20.46 27.39 -1.36
N ARG A 6 -20.99 28.53 -0.89
CA ARG A 6 -20.40 29.85 -1.17
C ARG A 6 -19.34 30.13 -0.12
N PHE A 7 -18.06 29.95 -0.46
CA PHE A 7 -16.96 30.35 0.43
C PHE A 7 -17.10 31.83 0.79
N SER A 8 -16.92 32.16 2.08
CA SER A 8 -16.94 33.55 2.52
C SER A 8 -15.83 34.36 1.83
N PRO A 9 -16.01 35.68 1.65
CA PRO A 9 -14.99 36.53 1.02
C PRO A 9 -13.63 36.45 1.74
N ILE A 10 -13.67 36.27 3.07
CA ILE A 10 -12.50 36.12 3.93
C ILE A 10 -11.78 34.80 3.64
N THR A 11 -12.50 33.68 3.55
CA THR A 11 -11.92 32.37 3.24
C THR A 11 -11.26 32.39 1.85
N ARG A 12 -11.90 33.02 0.87
CA ARG A 12 -11.33 33.15 -0.49
C ARG A 12 -10.03 33.94 -0.50
N ARG A 13 -9.96 35.05 0.26
CA ARG A 13 -8.74 35.85 0.43
C ARG A 13 -7.63 35.05 1.10
N ARG A 14 -7.93 34.27 2.14
CA ARG A 14 -6.96 33.41 2.85
C ARG A 14 -6.39 32.33 1.92
N ILE A 15 -7.24 31.63 1.16
CA ILE A 15 -6.80 30.62 0.19
C ILE A 15 -5.92 31.26 -0.89
N HIS A 16 -6.28 32.45 -1.39
CA HIS A 16 -5.47 33.14 -2.39
C HIS A 16 -4.08 33.51 -1.83
N LYS A 17 -4.00 34.07 -0.62
CA LYS A 17 -2.73 34.34 0.06
C LYS A 17 -1.90 33.07 0.27
N PHE A 18 -2.53 31.97 0.67
CA PHE A 18 -1.83 30.69 0.83
C PHE A 18 -1.24 30.18 -0.49
N LYS A 19 -1.99 30.26 -1.60
CA LYS A 19 -1.50 29.87 -2.93
C LYS A 19 -0.33 30.72 -3.44
N GLN A 20 -0.18 31.95 -2.95
CA GLN A 20 0.98 32.80 -3.26
C GLN A 20 2.26 32.32 -2.55
N LEU A 21 2.14 31.63 -1.42
CA LEU A 21 3.26 30.98 -0.74
C LEU A 21 3.65 29.69 -1.46
N LYS A 22 4.36 29.83 -2.60
CA LYS A 22 4.67 28.73 -3.52
C LYS A 22 5.23 27.49 -2.82
N ARG A 23 6.19 27.66 -1.90
CA ARG A 23 6.80 26.55 -1.15
C ARG A 23 5.76 25.78 -0.32
N ALA A 24 4.93 26.49 0.45
CA ALA A 24 3.88 25.88 1.25
C ALA A 24 2.84 25.17 0.39
N TYR A 25 2.47 25.76 -0.74
CA TYR A 25 1.52 25.18 -1.68
C TYR A 25 2.04 23.89 -2.32
N TYR A 26 3.29 23.87 -2.78
CA TYR A 26 3.90 22.65 -3.35
C TYR A 26 4.09 21.56 -2.30
N SER A 27 4.53 21.91 -1.08
CA SER A 27 4.62 20.93 0.01
C SER A 27 3.27 20.29 0.31
N LEU A 28 2.19 21.08 0.34
CA LEU A 28 0.83 20.55 0.51
C LEU A 28 0.45 19.59 -0.61
N ILE A 29 0.72 19.95 -1.87
CA ILE A 29 0.42 19.08 -3.02
C ILE A 29 1.20 17.77 -2.93
N ILE A 30 2.52 17.84 -2.72
CA ILE A 30 3.37 16.64 -2.62
C ILE A 30 2.82 15.72 -1.54
N LEU A 31 2.55 16.27 -0.36
CA LEU A 31 2.05 15.52 0.79
C LEU A 31 0.66 14.91 0.54
N LEU A 32 -0.26 15.63 -0.11
CA LEU A 32 -1.57 15.07 -0.48
C LEU A 32 -1.45 13.97 -1.54
N VAL A 33 -0.60 14.16 -2.55
CA VAL A 33 -0.38 13.19 -3.62
C VAL A 33 0.28 11.93 -3.07
N THR A 34 1.35 12.07 -2.27
CA THR A 34 2.01 10.92 -1.65
C THR A 34 1.06 10.19 -0.71
N TYR A 35 0.24 10.90 0.07
CA TYR A 35 -0.74 10.27 0.94
C TYR A 35 -1.80 9.52 0.14
N PHE A 36 -2.33 10.13 -0.92
CA PHE A 36 -3.28 9.47 -1.81
C PHE A 36 -2.70 8.18 -2.41
N ILE A 37 -1.47 8.23 -2.92
CA ILE A 37 -0.75 7.03 -3.41
C ILE A 37 -0.63 5.98 -2.31
N SER A 38 -0.31 6.40 -1.08
CA SER A 38 -0.17 5.48 0.06
C SER A 38 -1.46 4.74 0.41
N LEU A 39 -2.64 5.34 0.19
CA LEU A 39 -3.92 4.66 0.42
C LEU A 39 -4.06 3.40 -0.45
N PHE A 40 -3.49 3.43 -1.66
CA PHE A 40 -3.45 2.30 -2.59
C PHE A 40 -2.22 1.41 -2.42
N ALA A 41 -1.51 1.48 -1.28
CA ALA A 41 -0.30 0.69 -1.04
C ALA A 41 -0.51 -0.81 -1.28
N ASN A 42 -1.69 -1.36 -0.94
CA ASN A 42 -2.00 -2.79 -1.15
C ASN A 42 -1.98 -3.21 -2.63
N PHE A 43 -2.13 -2.27 -3.58
CA PHE A 43 -2.05 -2.53 -5.02
C PHE A 43 -0.66 -2.24 -5.60
N ILE A 44 0.16 -1.47 -4.89
CA ILE A 44 1.49 -1.06 -5.33
C ILE A 44 2.57 -1.99 -4.77
N ALA A 45 2.47 -2.30 -3.48
CA ALA A 45 3.44 -3.09 -2.74
C ALA A 45 2.74 -4.11 -1.84
N ASN A 46 2.75 -5.40 -2.20
CA ASN A 46 2.04 -6.43 -1.44
C ASN A 46 2.66 -7.82 -1.67
N ASP A 47 2.63 -8.68 -0.65
CA ASP A 47 3.03 -10.09 -0.75
C ASP A 47 1.96 -10.94 -1.46
N GLN A 48 0.73 -10.42 -1.56
CA GLN A 48 -0.37 -11.07 -2.26
C GLN A 48 -0.48 -10.61 -3.72
N PRO A 49 -0.82 -11.53 -4.64
CA PRO A 49 -1.12 -11.17 -6.01
C PRO A 49 -2.44 -10.39 -6.10
N LEU A 50 -2.53 -9.53 -7.13
CA LEU A 50 -3.74 -8.80 -7.49
C LEU A 50 -4.81 -9.74 -8.03
N LEU A 51 -4.38 -10.72 -8.84
CA LEU A 51 -5.23 -11.69 -9.51
C LEU A 51 -4.55 -13.06 -9.51
N VAL A 52 -5.32 -14.09 -9.18
CA VAL A 52 -4.93 -15.49 -9.33
C VAL A 52 -5.99 -16.19 -10.16
N ARG A 53 -5.57 -16.87 -11.23
CA ARG A 53 -6.38 -17.87 -11.90
C ARG A 53 -5.89 -19.24 -11.43
N TYR A 54 -6.80 -20.03 -10.86
CA TYR A 54 -6.52 -21.39 -10.41
C TYR A 54 -7.67 -22.30 -10.81
N GLU A 55 -7.38 -23.35 -11.59
CA GLU A 55 -8.35 -24.35 -12.08
C GLU A 55 -9.61 -23.73 -12.72
N GLY A 56 -9.41 -22.71 -13.55
CA GLY A 56 -10.50 -22.02 -14.25
C GLY A 56 -11.27 -20.98 -13.42
N ARG A 57 -11.00 -20.85 -12.12
CA ARG A 57 -11.60 -19.83 -11.24
C ARG A 57 -10.67 -18.63 -11.04
N TYR A 58 -11.26 -17.45 -10.93
CA TYR A 58 -10.55 -16.20 -10.66
C TYR A 58 -10.69 -15.81 -9.20
N PHE A 59 -9.57 -15.48 -8.56
CA PHE A 59 -9.47 -15.03 -7.19
C PHE A 59 -8.75 -13.68 -7.15
N PHE A 60 -9.18 -12.80 -6.24
CA PHE A 60 -8.59 -11.47 -6.03
C PHE A 60 -8.05 -11.32 -4.59
N PRO A 61 -6.88 -11.92 -4.27
CA PRO A 61 -6.35 -11.94 -2.89
C PRO A 61 -6.08 -10.58 -2.27
N VAL A 62 -5.86 -9.55 -3.09
CA VAL A 62 -5.67 -8.17 -2.62
C VAL A 62 -6.94 -7.57 -1.98
N LEU A 63 -8.12 -8.07 -2.36
CA LEU A 63 -9.41 -7.56 -1.89
C LEU A 63 -10.06 -8.44 -0.83
N ARG A 64 -9.82 -9.76 -0.90
CA ARG A 64 -10.44 -10.75 -0.02
C ARG A 64 -9.42 -11.77 0.43
N PHE A 65 -9.58 -12.22 1.68
CA PHE A 65 -8.81 -13.33 2.20
C PHE A 65 -9.27 -14.63 1.56
N TYR A 66 -8.31 -15.42 1.10
CA TYR A 66 -8.50 -16.80 0.65
C TYR A 66 -7.49 -17.66 1.41
N ASP A 67 -7.98 -18.73 2.02
CA ASP A 67 -7.14 -19.73 2.67
C ASP A 67 -6.42 -20.63 1.64
N GLY A 68 -5.52 -21.46 2.13
CA GLY A 68 -4.78 -22.41 1.30
C GLY A 68 -5.65 -23.51 0.67
N SER A 69 -6.81 -23.83 1.26
CA SER A 69 -7.68 -24.91 0.77
C SER A 69 -8.25 -24.61 -0.62
N HIS A 70 -8.46 -23.33 -0.94
CA HIS A 70 -8.86 -22.89 -2.28
C HIS A 70 -7.81 -23.14 -3.37
N PHE A 71 -6.56 -23.39 -2.98
CA PHE A 71 -5.43 -23.61 -3.88
C PHE A 71 -4.83 -25.01 -3.74
N GLY A 72 -5.59 -25.96 -3.15
CA GLY A 72 -5.15 -27.34 -2.96
C GLY A 72 -4.08 -27.52 -1.87
N LEU A 73 -4.03 -26.61 -0.88
CA LEU A 73 -3.16 -26.74 0.30
C LEU A 73 -3.97 -27.20 1.51
N ASP A 74 -3.38 -28.07 2.33
CA ASP A 74 -4.04 -28.65 3.51
C ASP A 74 -4.16 -27.68 4.72
N GLN A 75 -3.77 -26.41 4.55
CA GLN A 75 -3.72 -25.43 5.63
C GLN A 75 -4.80 -24.35 5.48
N ALA A 76 -5.56 -24.12 6.56
CA ALA A 76 -6.55 -23.03 6.68
C ALA A 76 -5.91 -21.66 6.99
N THR A 77 -4.65 -21.45 6.60
CA THR A 77 -3.88 -20.22 6.83
C THR A 77 -3.68 -19.45 5.53
N LYS A 78 -3.20 -18.21 5.63
CA LYS A 78 -2.83 -17.40 4.47
C LYS A 78 -1.76 -18.16 3.66
N PRO A 79 -2.02 -18.51 2.38
CA PRO A 79 -1.04 -19.23 1.59
C PRO A 79 0.12 -18.31 1.23
N ASN A 80 1.33 -18.88 1.20
CA ASN A 80 2.48 -18.19 0.62
C ASN A 80 2.36 -18.24 -0.92
N TYR A 81 1.80 -17.19 -1.51
CA TYR A 81 1.54 -17.12 -2.95
C TYR A 81 2.81 -17.24 -3.81
N LYS A 82 3.97 -16.81 -3.31
CA LYS A 82 5.24 -16.93 -4.03
C LYS A 82 5.73 -18.37 -4.09
N GLU A 83 5.58 -19.11 -3.00
CA GLU A 83 5.87 -20.54 -2.94
C GLU A 83 4.84 -21.34 -3.75
N LEU A 84 3.56 -20.99 -3.62
CA LEU A 84 2.47 -21.60 -4.40
C LEU A 84 2.72 -21.45 -5.91
N LYS A 85 3.12 -20.27 -6.38
CA LYS A 85 3.47 -20.03 -7.79
C LYS A 85 4.63 -20.93 -8.29
N ARG A 86 5.55 -21.33 -7.39
CA ARG A 86 6.67 -22.24 -7.68
C ARG A 86 6.31 -23.72 -7.53
N SER A 87 5.17 -24.04 -6.92
CA SER A 87 4.77 -25.41 -6.65
C SER A 87 4.37 -26.17 -7.94
N PRO A 88 4.67 -27.48 -8.03
CA PRO A 88 4.23 -28.30 -9.15
C PRO A 88 2.71 -28.37 -9.29
N ALA A 89 1.97 -28.28 -8.17
CA ALA A 89 0.50 -28.28 -8.16
C ALA A 89 -0.06 -27.07 -8.93
N PHE A 90 0.54 -25.89 -8.73
CA PHE A 90 0.14 -24.69 -9.47
C PHE A 90 0.53 -24.77 -10.94
N ALA A 91 1.71 -25.31 -11.26
CA ALA A 91 2.22 -25.42 -12.63
C ALA A 91 1.47 -26.46 -13.50
N LYS A 92 0.97 -27.55 -12.89
CA LYS A 92 0.22 -28.60 -13.61
C LYS A 92 -1.19 -28.16 -14.04
N GLY A 93 -1.80 -27.21 -13.34
CA GLY A 93 -3.16 -26.77 -13.65
C GLY A 93 -3.22 -25.96 -14.96
N ALA A 94 -4.10 -26.37 -15.87
CA ALA A 94 -4.26 -25.75 -17.18
C ALA A 94 -4.68 -24.27 -17.05
N GLY A 95 -3.79 -23.36 -17.46
CA GLY A 95 -4.05 -21.92 -17.48
C GLY A 95 -3.95 -21.21 -16.13
N ASN A 96 -3.28 -21.81 -15.15
CA ASN A 96 -3.01 -21.17 -13.86
C ASN A 96 -2.01 -20.01 -14.03
N PHE A 97 -2.35 -18.83 -13.50
CA PHE A 97 -1.44 -17.69 -13.50
C PHE A 97 -1.68 -16.77 -12.30
N MET A 98 -0.66 -15.99 -11.94
CA MET A 98 -0.74 -14.99 -10.89
C MET A 98 -0.13 -13.68 -11.36
N VAL A 99 -0.84 -12.58 -11.13
CA VAL A 99 -0.37 -11.21 -11.39
C VAL A 99 -0.07 -10.56 -10.05
N PHE A 100 1.20 -10.23 -9.82
CA PHE A 100 1.64 -9.54 -8.61
C PHE A 100 1.64 -8.02 -8.82
N PRO A 101 1.56 -7.23 -7.72
CA PRO A 101 1.77 -5.78 -7.79
C PRO A 101 3.21 -5.44 -8.22
N LEU A 102 3.44 -4.15 -8.51
CA LEU A 102 4.74 -3.65 -8.98
C LEU A 102 5.88 -4.02 -8.02
N VAL A 103 5.63 -3.89 -6.72
CA VAL A 103 6.55 -4.32 -5.66
C VAL A 103 5.96 -5.55 -4.98
N PRO A 104 6.38 -6.77 -5.34
CA PRO A 104 5.76 -7.99 -4.84
C PRO A 104 6.27 -8.34 -3.44
N TYR A 105 6.35 -7.39 -2.50
CA TYR A 105 6.84 -7.61 -1.14
C TYR A 105 5.83 -7.10 -0.12
N GLY A 106 5.63 -7.87 0.94
CA GLY A 106 4.77 -7.48 2.06
C GLY A 106 5.51 -6.65 3.11
N PRO A 107 4.83 -5.79 3.88
CA PRO A 107 5.48 -4.95 4.89
C PRO A 107 6.12 -5.74 6.05
N ASN A 108 5.63 -6.96 6.29
CA ASN A 108 6.12 -7.86 7.33
C ASN A 108 6.76 -9.15 6.75
N GLU A 109 6.97 -9.20 5.43
CA GLU A 109 7.54 -10.37 4.77
C GLU A 109 9.08 -10.33 4.84
N THR A 110 9.70 -11.42 5.30
CA THR A 110 11.15 -11.62 5.23
C THR A 110 11.53 -12.22 3.89
N ILE A 111 12.36 -11.50 3.13
CA ILE A 111 12.85 -11.93 1.82
C ILE A 111 13.95 -12.97 2.03
N ARG A 112 13.75 -14.16 1.45
CA ARG A 112 14.71 -15.27 1.54
C ARG A 112 15.77 -15.24 0.44
N ASP A 113 15.44 -14.68 -0.72
CA ASP A 113 16.29 -14.63 -1.92
C ASP A 113 17.03 -13.28 -1.97
N LEU A 114 17.96 -13.07 -1.05
CA LEU A 114 18.77 -11.86 -0.94
C LEU A 114 20.21 -12.11 -1.41
N PRO A 115 20.88 -11.11 -2.03
CA PRO A 115 22.25 -11.26 -2.54
C PRO A 115 23.32 -11.39 -1.43
N GLY A 116 22.96 -11.16 -0.16
CA GLY A 116 23.85 -11.24 0.99
C GLY A 116 23.07 -11.19 2.30
N TYR A 117 23.79 -11.11 3.42
CA TYR A 117 23.18 -10.96 4.74
C TYR A 117 22.52 -9.58 4.87
N PRO A 118 21.29 -9.50 5.41
CA PRO A 118 20.66 -8.22 5.70
C PRO A 118 21.48 -7.42 6.73
N PRO A 119 21.49 -6.08 6.65
CA PRO A 119 20.82 -5.24 5.66
C PRO A 119 21.51 -5.26 4.29
N THR A 120 20.73 -5.25 3.22
CA THR A 120 21.25 -5.24 1.84
C THR A 120 21.11 -3.85 1.20
N PRO A 121 22.06 -3.43 0.34
CA PRO A 121 21.99 -2.14 -0.33
C PRO A 121 20.85 -2.09 -1.37
N PRO A 122 20.45 -0.87 -1.80
CA PRO A 122 19.49 -0.67 -2.89
C PRO A 122 19.79 -1.51 -4.13
N THR A 123 18.80 -2.26 -4.61
CA THR A 123 18.89 -3.15 -5.77
C THR A 123 17.66 -2.97 -6.67
N ALA A 124 17.72 -3.40 -7.94
CA ALA A 124 16.56 -3.35 -8.85
C ALA A 124 15.30 -4.06 -8.31
N LYS A 125 15.47 -5.13 -7.50
CA LYS A 125 14.36 -5.80 -6.80
C LYS A 125 13.88 -5.03 -5.57
N ASN A 126 14.81 -4.44 -4.81
CA ASN A 126 14.56 -3.73 -3.55
C ASN A 126 15.09 -2.30 -3.66
N ILE A 127 14.22 -1.39 -4.15
CA ILE A 127 14.61 -0.03 -4.58
C ILE A 127 15.35 0.76 -3.47
N LEU A 128 14.98 0.54 -2.21
CA LEU A 128 15.61 1.19 -1.05
C LEU A 128 16.43 0.22 -0.18
N GLY A 129 16.66 -1.01 -0.65
CA GLY A 129 17.33 -2.05 0.10
C GLY A 129 16.43 -2.74 1.14
N THR A 130 17.07 -3.49 2.04
CA THR A 130 16.37 -4.22 3.12
C THR A 130 16.85 -3.80 4.50
N ASP A 131 15.97 -3.97 5.49
CA ASP A 131 16.34 -3.78 6.89
C ASP A 131 17.17 -4.96 7.46
N ASP A 132 17.50 -4.89 8.75
CA ASP A 132 18.24 -5.90 9.52
C ASP A 132 17.58 -7.29 9.55
N ARG A 133 16.29 -7.37 9.21
CA ARG A 133 15.51 -8.62 9.16
C ARG A 133 15.21 -9.09 7.73
N GLY A 134 15.83 -8.46 6.73
CA GLY A 134 15.64 -8.81 5.33
C GLY A 134 14.26 -8.42 4.78
N ARG A 135 13.59 -7.41 5.35
CA ARG A 135 12.31 -6.89 4.85
C ARG A 135 12.53 -5.69 3.93
N ASP A 136 11.67 -5.54 2.93
CA ASP A 136 11.77 -4.45 1.96
C ASP A 136 11.51 -3.07 2.61
N ILE A 137 12.47 -2.14 2.53
CA ILE A 137 12.36 -0.83 3.17
C ILE A 137 11.30 0.04 2.48
N PHE A 138 11.21 0.00 1.15
CA PHE A 138 10.25 0.81 0.39
C PHE A 138 8.81 0.49 0.79
N THR A 139 8.46 -0.78 0.81
CA THR A 139 7.15 -1.27 1.24
C THR A 139 6.84 -0.84 2.66
N ARG A 140 7.80 -0.97 3.57
CA ARG A 140 7.63 -0.58 4.98
C ARG A 140 7.40 0.92 5.14
N LEU A 141 8.13 1.75 4.40
CA LEU A 141 7.93 3.21 4.40
C LEU A 141 6.56 3.59 3.83
N LEU A 142 6.13 2.95 2.74
CA LEU A 142 4.83 3.23 2.13
C LEU A 142 3.67 2.94 3.09
N TYR A 143 3.69 1.77 3.73
CA TYR A 143 2.68 1.37 4.71
C TYR A 143 2.77 2.18 6.00
N GLY A 144 3.99 2.44 6.50
CA GLY A 144 4.22 3.25 7.68
C GLY A 144 3.73 4.67 7.50
N TYR A 145 4.03 5.29 6.36
CA TYR A 145 3.54 6.61 6.01
C TYR A 145 2.01 6.67 5.93
N ARG A 146 1.35 5.68 5.31
CA ARG A 146 -0.12 5.58 5.31
C ARG A 146 -0.68 5.62 6.73
N ILE A 147 -0.16 4.77 7.62
CA ILE A 147 -0.66 4.65 9.00
C ILE A 147 -0.42 5.94 9.77
N SER A 148 0.82 6.43 9.80
CA SER A 148 1.20 7.64 10.55
C SER A 148 0.43 8.87 10.08
N PHE A 149 0.29 9.05 8.76
CA PHE A 149 -0.41 10.21 8.21
C PHE A 149 -1.93 10.14 8.45
N SER A 150 -2.53 8.95 8.30
CA SER A 150 -3.96 8.75 8.61
C SER A 150 -4.26 9.09 10.07
N PHE A 151 -3.39 8.65 10.98
CA PHE A 151 -3.52 8.89 12.40
C PHE A 151 -3.37 10.39 12.74
N ALA A 152 -2.37 11.07 12.20
CA ALA A 152 -2.18 12.51 12.39
C ALA A 152 -3.37 13.32 11.86
N LEU A 153 -3.91 12.94 10.69
CA LEU A 153 -5.08 13.59 10.11
C LEU A 153 -6.32 13.41 11.00
N LEU A 154 -6.53 12.18 11.50
CA LEU A 154 -7.64 11.87 12.40
C LEU A 154 -7.57 12.71 13.68
N ILE A 155 -6.42 12.76 14.35
CA ILE A 155 -6.23 13.59 15.57
C ILE A 155 -6.48 15.06 15.26
N THR A 156 -5.95 15.57 14.16
CA THR A 156 -6.09 16.98 13.78
C THR A 156 -7.56 17.35 13.58
N VAL A 157 -8.33 16.51 12.87
CA VAL A 157 -9.77 16.74 12.65
C VAL A 157 -10.55 16.65 13.96
N CYS A 158 -10.29 15.64 14.79
CA CYS A 158 -10.96 15.49 16.09
C CYS A 158 -10.66 16.68 17.02
N SER A 159 -9.37 17.05 17.16
CA SER A 159 -8.94 18.17 17.99
C SER A 159 -9.52 19.50 17.50
N MET A 160 -9.51 19.76 16.19
CA MET A 160 -10.12 20.94 15.61
C MET A 160 -11.64 20.98 15.86
N THR A 161 -12.33 19.84 15.75
CA THR A 161 -13.77 19.76 15.96
C THR A 161 -14.12 20.07 17.42
N VAL A 162 -13.44 19.43 18.37
CA VAL A 162 -13.63 19.70 19.81
C VAL A 162 -13.32 21.16 20.14
N GLY A 163 -12.20 21.69 19.63
CA GLY A 163 -11.80 23.08 19.87
C GLY A 163 -12.69 24.14 19.20
N VAL A 164 -13.54 23.76 18.26
CA VAL A 164 -14.58 24.64 17.68
C VAL A 164 -15.90 24.56 18.45
N ILE A 165 -16.16 23.43 19.10
CA ILE A 165 -17.38 23.22 19.89
C ILE A 165 -17.30 23.89 21.26
N ILE A 166 -16.12 23.87 21.90
CA ILE A 166 -15.82 24.53 23.17
C ILE A 166 -15.56 26.02 22.93
#